data_AF-A0A5S9MCS3-F1
#
_entry.id   AF-A0A5S9MCS3-F1
#
_cell.length_a   1.000
_cell.length_b   1.000
_cell.length_c   1.000
_cell.angle_alpha   90.00
_cell.angle_beta   90.00
_cell.angle_gamma   90.00
#
_symmetry.space_group_name_H-M   'P 1'
#
loop_
_entity.id
_entity.type
_entity.pdbx_description
1 polymer ?
#
loop_
_entity_poly.entity_id
_entity_poly.type
_entity_poly.pdbx_seq_one_letter_code
_entity_poly.pdbx_strand_id
1 'polypeptide(L)' 'MVRRQQELGKRGGVVMDGRDIGTHVLPDAEVKIFLLASVEERAKNAALKRIRKKATMSITIS' A
#
# COMPACT_ATOMS: atom_id res chain seq x y z
N MET A 1 -17.48 -3.67 0.38
CA MET A 1 -16.23 -3.36 -0.37
C MET A 1 -15.10 -4.35 -0.05
N VAL A 2 -14.80 -4.60 1.23
CA VAL A 2 -13.73 -5.52 1.69
C VAL A 2 -13.83 -6.94 1.08
N ARG A 3 -15.03 -7.53 1.04
CA ARG A 3 -15.25 -8.87 0.46
C ARG A 3 -14.73 -9.03 -0.97
N ARG A 4 -14.88 -7.99 -1.80
CA ARG A 4 -14.38 -7.98 -3.19
C ARG A 4 -12.85 -7.89 -3.24
N GLN A 5 -12.24 -7.15 -2.32
CA GLN A 5 -10.77 -7.06 -2.21
C GLN A 5 -10.17 -8.40 -1.76
N GLN A 6 -10.82 -9.08 -0.81
CA GLN A 6 -10.48 -10.43 -0.39
C GLN A 6 -10.57 -11.43 -1.55
N GLU A 7 -11.64 -11.38 -2.34
CA GLU A 7 -11.79 -12.24 -3.52
C GLU A 7 -10.69 -12.01 -4.57
N LEU A 8 -10.24 -10.76 -4.75
CA LEU A 8 -9.12 -10.44 -5.64
C LEU A 8 -7.79 -10.98 -5.11
N GLY A 9 -7.57 -10.94 -3.79
CA GLY A 9 -6.33 -11.43 -3.17
C GLY A 9 -6.24 -12.96 -3.05
N LYS A 10 -7.38 -13.68 -3.10
CA LYS A 10 -7.42 -15.15 -2.93
C LYS A 10 -6.58 -15.94 -3.94
N ARG A 11 -6.39 -15.42 -5.14
CA ARG A 11 -5.61 -16.07 -6.20
C ARG A 11 -4.12 -15.69 -6.20
N GLY A 12 -3.68 -14.85 -5.25
CA GLY A 12 -2.33 -14.31 -5.24
C GLY A 12 -2.06 -13.37 -6.42
N GLY A 13 -0.80 -12.96 -6.60
CA GLY A 13 -0.36 -12.13 -7.73
C GLY A 13 -0.91 -10.70 -7.75
N VAL A 14 -1.45 -10.22 -6.61
CA VAL A 14 -2.02 -8.88 -6.48
C VAL A 14 -1.19 -8.08 -5.49
N VAL A 15 -0.78 -6.86 -5.90
CA VAL A 15 -0.23 -5.85 -5.00
C VAL A 15 -1.38 -4.93 -4.59
N MET A 16 -1.60 -4.77 -3.29
CA MET A 16 -2.67 -3.96 -2.73
C MET A 16 -2.12 -2.94 -1.74
N ASP A 17 -2.47 -1.68 -1.93
CA ASP A 17 -2.12 -0.57 -1.05
C ASP A 17 -3.34 -0.08 -0.27
N GLY A 18 -3.15 0.29 0.99
CA GLY A 18 -4.20 0.73 1.90
C GLY A 18 -3.81 0.59 3.37
N ARG A 19 -4.57 1.23 4.25
CA ARG A 19 -4.26 1.28 5.69
C ARG A 19 -4.42 -0.06 6.41
N ASP A 20 -5.46 -0.82 6.04
CA ASP A 20 -5.89 -2.01 6.79
C ASP A 20 -5.72 -3.30 5.97
N ILE A 21 -4.88 -3.27 4.93
CA ILE A 21 -4.72 -4.41 4.02
C ILE A 21 -4.10 -5.61 4.76
N GLY A 22 -2.95 -5.44 5.40
CA GLY A 22 -2.24 -6.55 6.05
C GLY A 22 -2.82 -7.01 7.39
N THR A 23 -3.83 -6.31 7.92
CA THR A 23 -4.45 -6.59 9.23
C THR A 23 -5.89 -7.06 9.12
N HIS A 24 -6.68 -6.52 8.19
CA HIS A 24 -8.12 -6.80 8.09
C HIS A 24 -8.54 -7.40 6.73
N VAL A 25 -7.92 -6.98 5.63
CA VAL A 25 -8.31 -7.44 4.29
C VAL A 25 -7.60 -8.75 3.93
N LEU A 26 -6.28 -8.80 4.04
CA LEU A 26 -5.41 -9.93 3.74
C LEU A 26 -4.52 -10.23 4.96
N PRO A 27 -5.10 -10.70 6.07
CA PRO A 27 -4.34 -11.03 7.28
C PRO A 27 -3.31 -12.14 7.05
N ASP A 28 -3.56 -13.02 6.08
CA ASP A 28 -2.71 -14.17 5.76
C ASP A 28 -1.79 -13.94 4.54
N ALA A 29 -1.57 -12.67 4.15
CA ALA A 29 -0.66 -12.35 3.05
C ALA A 29 0.77 -12.82 3.34
N GLU A 30 1.40 -13.46 2.35
CA GLU A 30 2.78 -13.96 2.43
C GLU A 30 3.80 -12.85 2.68
N VAL A 31 3.57 -11.67 2.10
CA VAL A 31 4.42 -10.49 2.27
C VAL A 31 3.57 -9.29 2.68
N LYS A 32 4.01 -8.58 3.72
CA LYS A 32 3.39 -7.34 4.21
C LYS A 32 4.44 -6.23 4.29
N ILE A 33 4.21 -5.15 3.56
CA ILE A 33 5.13 -4.01 3.50
C ILE A 33 4.48 -2.80 4.16
N PHE A 34 5.16 -2.24 5.15
CA PHE A 34 4.71 -1.03 5.86
C PHE A 34 5.60 0.14 5.49
N LEU A 35 5.03 1.14 4.82
CA LEU A 35 5.74 2.38 4.52
C LEU A 35 5.69 3.31 5.73
N LEU A 36 6.84 3.48 6.39
CA LEU A 36 6.99 4.41 7.50
C LEU A 36 7.59 5.74 7.01
N ALA A 37 7.04 6.85 7.50
CA ALA A 37 7.57 8.19 7.28
C ALA A 37 7.25 9.03 8.52
N SER A 38 8.09 10.00 8.87
CA SER A 38 7.78 10.92 9.97
C SER A 38 6.58 11.81 9.64
N VAL A 39 5.97 12.45 10.64
CA VAL A 39 4.83 13.35 10.44
C VAL A 39 5.24 14.53 9.54
N GLU A 40 6.44 15.06 9.77
CA GLU A 40 7.03 16.16 9.03
C GLU A 40 7.24 15.78 7.57
N GLU A 41 7.80 14.59 7.31
CA GLU A 41 8.05 14.12 5.94
C GLU A 41 6.74 13.84 5.19
N ARG A 42 5.71 13.34 5.89
CA ARG A 42 4.36 13.19 5.30
C ARG A 42 3.71 14.54 5.01
N ALA A 43 3.83 15.53 5.90
CA ALA A 43 3.29 16.86 5.70
C ALA A 43 3.99 17.58 4.53
N LYS A 44 5.32 17.49 4.47
CA LYS A 44 6.16 17.98 3.37
C LYS A 44 5.79 17.31 2.05
N ASN A 45 5.69 15.98 2.02
CA ASN A 45 5.27 15.25 0.82
C ASN A 45 3.84 15.56 0.40
N ALA A 46 2.91 15.79 1.32
CA ALA A 46 1.55 16.22 1.00
C ALA A 46 1.52 17.63 0.39
N ALA A 47 2.31 18.56 0.92
CA ALA A 47 2.47 19.89 0.35
C ALA A 47 3.12 19.84 -1.05
N LEU A 48 4.16 19.03 -1.23
CA LEU A 48 4.86 18.84 -2.50
C LEU A 48 4.04 18.05 -3.54
N LYS A 49 3.16 17.13 -3.11
CA LYS A 49 2.26 16.37 -4.00
C LYS A 49 1.31 17.25 -4.81
N ARG A 50 0.99 18.47 -4.32
CA ARG A 50 0.20 19.44 -5.08
C ARG A 50 0.95 19.99 -6.30
N ILE A 51 2.27 19.89 -6.32
CA ILE A 51 3.15 20.53 -7.32
C ILE A 51 3.81 19.49 -8.24
N ARG A 52 3.96 18.22 -7.81
CA ARG A 52 4.74 17.20 -8.56
C ARG A 52 4.00 15.86 -8.62
N LYS A 53 3.66 15.40 -9.84
CA LYS A 53 3.04 14.09 -10.10
C LYS A 53 4.08 13.02 -10.45
N LYS A 54 3.78 11.79 -9.99
CA LYS A 54 4.48 10.49 -10.13
C LYS A 54 5.72 10.29 -9.24
N ALA A 55 5.49 9.68 -8.09
CA ALA A 55 6.48 8.84 -7.42
C ALA A 55 6.22 7.39 -7.87
N THR A 56 7.17 6.81 -8.60
CA THR A 56 7.14 5.38 -8.97
C THR A 56 8.04 4.66 -7.98
N MET A 57 7.49 3.73 -7.21
CA MET A 57 8.27 2.87 -6.31
C MET A 57 8.11 1.44 -6.82
N SER A 58 9.17 0.90 -7.42
CA SER A 58 9.23 -0.50 -7.86
C SER A 58 9.68 -1.36 -6.68
N ILE A 59 8.81 -2.25 -6.24
CA ILE A 59 9.15 -3.30 -5.28
C ILE A 59 9.21 -4.60 -6.09
N THR A 60 10.41 -5.17 -6.20
CA THR A 60 10.61 -6.48 -6.83
C THR A 60 10.56 -7.54 -5.73
N ILE A 61 9.60 -8.46 -5.83
CA ILE A 61 9.52 -9.66 -4.98
C ILE A 61 9.85 -10.84 -5.90
N SER A 62 10.93 -11.56 -5.58
CA SER A 62 11.47 -12.70 -6.35
C SER A 62 10.63 -13.95 -6.23
#